data_AF-Q0RVC2-F1
#
_entry.id   AF-Q0RVC2-F1
#
_cell.length_a   1.000
_cell.length_b   1.000
_cell.length_c   1.000
_cell.angle_alpha   90.00
_cell.angle_beta   90.00
_cell.angle_gamma   90.00
#
_symmetry.space_group_name_H-M   'P 1'
#
loop_
_entity.id
_entity.type
_entity.pdbx_description
1 polymer ?
#
loop_
_entity_poly.entity_id
_entity_poly.type
_entity_poly.pdbx_seq_one_letter_code
_entity_poly.pdbx_strand_id
1 'polypeptide(L)'
;MVTVEVDPVRVESRLSRGDMSCPSCTGGVLAGWGFARPRPVAGMAAPVRPRRARCRGCAVTHVLLPVTLLLRRAYLAELIWAALAAKARGHGHRPIAQRLGIPGSTVRGWLRVEAARADAVRSWFLAVAVTTGVDVAVPRTTESVWGDVLAAVHAAHGAITARFGRSAVLGAVTAAQVAVAASAGRLLSPGWPPVPASDPATPVDPAADNDDPSSSRV
;
A
#
# COMPACT_ATOMS: atom_id res chain seq x y z
N MET A 1 -7.67 -5.80 -8.78
CA MET A 1 -7.27 -6.57 -7.59
C MET A 1 -7.58 -5.71 -6.40
N VAL A 2 -8.12 -6.29 -5.34
CA VAL A 2 -8.53 -5.59 -4.12
C VAL A 2 -7.83 -6.27 -2.96
N THR A 3 -7.24 -5.50 -2.05
CA THR A 3 -6.66 -6.03 -0.82
C THR A 3 -7.78 -6.24 0.20
N VAL A 4 -7.82 -7.39 0.85
CA VAL A 4 -8.87 -7.78 1.81
C VAL A 4 -8.27 -8.30 3.11
N GLU A 5 -9.08 -8.41 4.15
CA GLU A 5 -8.71 -9.04 5.41
C GLU A 5 -8.27 -10.51 5.26
N VAL A 6 -7.65 -11.06 6.31
CA VAL A 6 -7.09 -12.42 6.31
C VAL A 6 -8.17 -13.49 6.41
N ASP A 7 -9.24 -13.24 7.18
CA ASP A 7 -10.29 -14.21 7.44
C ASP A 7 -11.19 -14.41 6.22
N PRO A 8 -11.15 -15.59 5.57
CA PRO A 8 -11.96 -15.87 4.39
C PRO A 8 -13.48 -15.83 4.69
N VAL A 9 -13.91 -16.13 5.92
CA VAL A 9 -15.34 -16.10 6.29
C VAL A 9 -15.84 -14.66 6.25
N ARG A 10 -15.07 -13.72 6.81
CA ARG A 10 -15.38 -12.30 6.76
C ARG A 10 -15.39 -11.75 5.32
N VAL A 11 -14.45 -12.19 4.49
CA VAL A 11 -14.41 -11.84 3.06
C VAL A 11 -15.68 -12.30 2.34
N GLU A 12 -16.11 -13.55 2.53
CA GLU A 12 -17.35 -14.05 1.90
C GLU A 12 -18.61 -13.36 2.45
N SER A 13 -18.63 -13.03 3.75
CA SER A 13 -19.73 -12.27 4.36
C SER A 13 -19.87 -10.89 3.72
N ARG A 14 -18.77 -10.14 3.60
CA ARG A 14 -18.77 -8.81 2.94
C ARG A 14 -19.14 -8.88 1.47
N LEU A 15 -18.69 -9.90 0.73
CA LEU A 15 -19.09 -10.11 -0.66
C LEU A 15 -20.59 -10.39 -0.79
N SER A 16 -21.14 -11.23 0.09
CA SER A 16 -22.56 -11.58 0.10
C SER A 16 -23.44 -10.37 0.39
N ARG A 17 -22.97 -9.49 1.28
CA ARG A 17 -23.65 -8.23 1.65
C ARG A 17 -23.50 -7.11 0.63
N GLY A 18 -22.55 -7.22 -0.30
CA GLY A 18 -22.23 -6.15 -1.24
C GLY A 18 -21.41 -5.01 -0.62
N ASP A 19 -20.69 -5.27 0.46
CA ASP A 19 -19.90 -4.29 1.23
C ASP A 19 -18.51 -4.00 0.60
N MET A 20 -18.31 -4.39 -0.66
CA MET A 20 -17.04 -4.23 -1.38
C MET A 20 -17.27 -3.45 -2.68
N SER A 21 -16.70 -2.25 -2.75
CA SER A 21 -16.75 -1.41 -3.94
C SER A 21 -15.80 -1.89 -5.03
N CYS A 22 -16.18 -1.64 -6.28
CA CYS A 22 -15.34 -1.92 -7.44
C CYS A 22 -14.32 -0.79 -7.63
N PRO A 23 -13.01 -1.10 -7.70
CA PRO A 23 -11.98 -0.09 -7.97
C PRO A 23 -11.91 0.34 -9.45
N SER A 24 -12.74 -0.22 -10.33
CA SER A 24 -12.70 0.04 -11.78
C SER A 24 -13.91 0.81 -12.32
N CYS A 25 -14.95 1.03 -11.51
CA CYS A 25 -16.06 1.89 -11.89
C CYS A 25 -16.73 2.51 -10.66
N THR A 26 -17.19 3.75 -10.81
CA THR A 26 -17.94 4.46 -9.79
C THR A 26 -19.25 3.73 -9.48
N GLY A 27 -19.58 3.59 -8.18
CA GLY A 27 -20.83 2.95 -7.73
C GLY A 27 -20.93 1.43 -7.95
N GLY A 28 -19.89 0.79 -8.52
CA GLY A 28 -19.89 -0.66 -8.74
C GLY A 28 -19.73 -1.44 -7.43
N VAL A 29 -20.47 -2.55 -7.30
CA VAL A 29 -20.37 -3.48 -6.16
C VAL A 29 -19.81 -4.81 -6.62
N LEU A 30 -18.91 -5.40 -5.82
CA LEU A 30 -18.29 -6.68 -6.07
C LEU A 30 -19.14 -7.83 -5.52
N ALA A 31 -19.36 -8.85 -6.35
CA ALA A 31 -20.01 -10.09 -5.98
C ALA A 31 -19.05 -11.28 -6.13
N GLY A 32 -19.33 -12.36 -5.42
CA GLY A 32 -18.57 -13.61 -5.55
C GLY A 32 -18.57 -14.14 -6.99
N TRP A 33 -17.41 -14.55 -7.50
CA TRP A 33 -17.26 -15.10 -8.87
C TRP A 33 -16.64 -16.49 -8.89
N GLY A 34 -15.37 -16.60 -8.50
CA GLY A 34 -14.68 -17.89 -8.41
C GLY A 34 -13.42 -17.76 -7.57
N PHE A 35 -12.43 -18.60 -7.82
CA PHE A 35 -11.15 -18.54 -7.11
C PHE A 35 -9.99 -18.51 -8.11
N ALA A 36 -8.88 -17.93 -7.70
CA ALA A 36 -7.61 -18.08 -8.41
C ALA A 36 -7.05 -19.50 -8.19
N ARG A 37 -6.02 -19.85 -8.96
CA ARG A 37 -5.29 -21.10 -8.75
C ARG A 37 -4.61 -21.08 -7.38
N PRO A 38 -4.64 -22.19 -6.60
CA PRO A 38 -3.85 -22.31 -5.38
C PRO A 38 -2.37 -22.09 -5.68
N ARG A 39 -1.67 -21.38 -4.80
CA ARG A 39 -0.23 -21.16 -4.91
C ARG A 39 0.44 -21.28 -3.55
N PRO A 40 1.60 -21.96 -3.46
CA PRO A 40 2.39 -21.95 -2.25
C PRO A 40 2.89 -20.52 -1.98
N VAL A 41 2.91 -20.15 -0.70
CA VAL A 41 3.44 -18.88 -0.22
C VAL A 41 4.38 -19.18 0.93
N ALA A 42 5.62 -18.72 0.82
CA ALA A 42 6.59 -18.87 1.90
C ALA A 42 6.10 -18.15 3.17
N GLY A 43 6.11 -18.88 4.29
CA GLY A 43 5.57 -18.44 5.57
C GLY A 43 4.12 -18.83 5.84
N MET A 44 3.41 -19.43 4.87
CA MET A 44 2.05 -19.97 5.07
C MET A 44 2.09 -21.50 5.20
N ALA A 45 1.30 -22.05 6.12
CA ALA A 45 1.20 -23.51 6.32
C ALA A 45 0.47 -24.23 5.17
N ALA A 46 -0.45 -23.55 4.49
CA ALA A 46 -1.22 -24.08 3.38
C ALA A 46 -1.11 -23.18 2.13
N PRO A 47 -1.26 -23.74 0.92
CA PRO A 47 -1.33 -22.94 -0.30
C PRO A 47 -2.45 -21.89 -0.22
N VAL A 48 -2.13 -20.66 -0.62
CA VAL A 48 -3.13 -19.60 -0.68
C VAL A 48 -3.91 -19.72 -1.97
N ARG A 49 -5.23 -19.71 -1.86
CA ARG A 49 -6.15 -19.72 -3.00
C ARG A 49 -7.04 -18.47 -2.95
N PRO A 50 -6.56 -17.33 -3.51
CA PRO A 50 -7.30 -16.07 -3.44
C PRO A 50 -8.70 -16.16 -4.03
N ARG A 51 -9.67 -15.57 -3.34
CA ARG A 51 -11.03 -15.39 -3.86
C ARG A 51 -11.01 -14.44 -5.06
N ARG A 52 -11.92 -14.63 -6.01
CA ARG A 52 -12.20 -13.68 -7.10
C ARG A 52 -13.59 -13.13 -6.95
N ALA A 53 -13.73 -11.83 -7.15
CA ALA A 53 -14.99 -11.14 -7.24
C ALA A 53 -15.18 -10.57 -8.65
N ARG A 54 -16.43 -10.45 -9.09
CA ARG A 54 -16.80 -9.79 -10.34
C ARG A 54 -17.73 -8.63 -10.01
N CYS A 55 -17.46 -7.46 -10.59
CA CYS A 55 -18.34 -6.31 -10.41
C CYS A 55 -19.70 -6.55 -11.08
N ARG A 56 -20.78 -6.19 -10.40
CA ARG A 56 -22.15 -6.24 -10.97
C ARG A 56 -22.40 -5.15 -12.02
N GLY A 57 -21.68 -4.04 -11.98
CA GLY A 57 -21.80 -2.93 -12.93
C GLY A 57 -20.92 -3.12 -14.17
N CYS A 58 -19.60 -3.00 -14.02
CA CYS A 58 -18.66 -3.04 -15.16
C CYS A 58 -18.21 -4.45 -15.58
N ALA A 59 -18.70 -5.50 -14.92
CA ALA A 59 -18.35 -6.91 -15.18
C ALA A 59 -16.85 -7.28 -15.04
N VAL A 60 -15.98 -6.36 -14.64
CA VAL A 60 -14.54 -6.60 -14.41
C VAL A 60 -14.34 -7.57 -13.24
N THR A 61 -13.41 -8.52 -13.41
CA THR A 61 -13.03 -9.46 -12.36
C THR A 61 -11.82 -8.96 -11.58
N HIS A 62 -11.88 -9.06 -10.26
CA HIS A 62 -10.79 -8.74 -9.35
C HIS A 62 -10.43 -9.93 -8.48
N VAL A 63 -9.13 -10.18 -8.34
CA VAL A 63 -8.60 -11.04 -7.28
C VAL A 63 -8.69 -10.29 -5.95
N LEU A 64 -9.19 -10.94 -4.91
CA LEU A 64 -9.18 -10.49 -3.53
C LEU A 64 -7.93 -11.04 -2.85
N LEU A 65 -6.92 -10.19 -2.71
CA LEU A 65 -5.62 -10.55 -2.17
C LEU A 65 -5.61 -10.30 -0.66
N PRO A 66 -5.31 -11.30 0.18
CA PRO A 66 -5.15 -11.07 1.61
C PRO A 66 -4.10 -10.01 1.92
N VAL A 67 -4.36 -9.17 2.93
CA VAL A 67 -3.48 -8.09 3.41
C VAL A 67 -2.13 -8.58 3.93
N THR A 68 -1.94 -9.89 4.05
CA THR A 68 -0.66 -10.52 4.37
C THR A 68 0.25 -10.71 3.16
N LEU A 69 -0.19 -10.36 1.94
CA LEU A 69 0.53 -10.65 0.70
C LEU A 69 0.71 -9.41 -0.18
N LEU A 70 1.89 -9.32 -0.82
CA LEU A 70 2.13 -8.39 -1.92
C LEU A 70 1.83 -9.05 -3.27
N LEU A 71 1.30 -8.26 -4.19
CA LEU A 71 0.98 -8.65 -5.56
C LEU A 71 2.24 -9.22 -6.25
N ARG A 72 2.07 -10.37 -6.93
CA ARG A 72 3.15 -11.09 -7.64
C ARG A 72 4.32 -11.49 -6.73
N ARG A 73 4.11 -11.63 -5.43
CA ARG A 73 5.10 -12.17 -4.48
C ARG A 73 4.53 -13.41 -3.81
N ALA A 74 5.31 -14.49 -3.81
CA ALA A 74 4.95 -15.76 -3.16
C ALA A 74 5.53 -15.86 -1.75
N TYR A 75 5.48 -14.76 -0.99
CA TYR A 75 6.05 -14.63 0.35
C TYR A 75 5.08 -13.82 1.21
N LEU A 76 4.98 -14.17 2.49
CA LEU A 76 4.34 -13.32 3.47
C LEU A 76 4.98 -11.93 3.49
N ALA A 77 4.14 -10.90 3.62
CA ALA A 77 4.58 -9.53 3.76
C ALA A 77 5.50 -9.35 4.97
N GLU A 78 5.32 -10.14 6.03
CA GLU A 78 6.20 -10.15 7.21
C GLU A 78 7.64 -10.54 6.88
N LEU A 79 7.85 -11.52 5.99
CA LEU A 79 9.21 -11.92 5.58
C LEU A 79 9.89 -10.81 4.77
N ILE A 80 9.11 -10.14 3.93
CA ILE A 80 9.59 -9.00 3.15
C ILE A 80 9.93 -7.85 4.10
N TRP A 81 9.03 -7.54 5.05
CA TRP A 81 9.22 -6.50 6.05
C TRP A 81 10.44 -6.76 6.94
N ALA A 82 10.65 -8.01 7.37
CA ALA A 82 11.83 -8.42 8.11
C ALA A 82 13.13 -8.18 7.32
N ALA A 83 13.12 -8.39 5.99
CA ALA A 83 14.25 -8.08 5.14
C ALA A 83 14.53 -6.57 5.06
N LEU A 84 13.48 -5.74 4.94
CA LEU A 84 13.61 -4.28 4.94
C LEU A 84 14.14 -3.77 6.28
N ALA A 85 13.60 -4.28 7.39
CA ALA A 85 14.04 -3.97 8.75
C ALA A 85 15.50 -4.35 8.99
N ALA A 86 15.95 -5.51 8.50
CA ALA A 86 17.36 -5.89 8.60
C ALA A 86 18.26 -4.99 7.75
N LYS A 87 17.81 -4.58 6.55
CA LYS A 87 18.55 -3.66 5.70
C LYS A 87 18.70 -2.26 6.34
N ALA A 88 17.66 -1.76 7.00
CA ALA A 88 17.73 -0.50 7.75
C ALA A 88 18.74 -0.55 8.90
N ARG A 89 18.93 -1.72 9.52
CA ARG A 89 19.99 -1.98 10.50
C ARG A 89 21.38 -2.25 9.87
N GLY A 90 21.61 -1.81 8.63
CA GLY A 90 22.90 -1.91 7.96
C GLY A 90 23.25 -3.29 7.36
N HIS A 91 22.38 -4.29 7.44
CA HIS A 91 22.73 -5.63 6.92
C HIS A 91 22.70 -5.67 5.38
N GLY A 92 23.65 -6.41 4.80
CA GLY A 92 23.66 -6.72 3.36
C GLY A 92 22.63 -7.79 2.96
N HIS A 93 22.27 -7.87 1.68
CA HIS A 93 21.25 -8.83 1.20
C HIS A 93 21.62 -10.31 1.43
N ARG A 94 22.92 -10.68 1.43
CA ARG A 94 23.38 -12.06 1.64
C ARG A 94 23.10 -12.57 3.08
N PRO A 95 23.55 -11.88 4.15
CA PRO A 95 23.23 -12.33 5.52
C PRO A 95 21.73 -12.26 5.82
N ILE A 96 20.99 -11.31 5.23
CA ILE A 96 19.52 -11.27 5.35
C ILE A 96 18.89 -12.53 4.74
N ALA A 97 19.29 -12.87 3.52
CA ALA A 97 18.82 -14.04 2.79
C ALA A 97 19.08 -15.33 3.56
N GLN A 98 20.29 -15.50 4.10
CA GLN A 98 20.65 -16.64 4.94
C GLN A 98 19.77 -16.74 6.18
N ARG A 99 19.60 -15.64 6.92
CA ARG A 99 18.81 -15.61 8.16
C ARG A 99 17.33 -15.94 7.92
N LEU A 100 16.78 -15.51 6.78
CA LEU A 100 15.37 -15.72 6.44
C LEU A 100 15.13 -17.03 5.68
N GLY A 101 16.17 -17.74 5.25
CA GLY A 101 16.03 -18.93 4.39
C GLY A 101 15.49 -18.61 2.99
N ILE A 102 15.76 -17.40 2.46
CA ILE A 102 15.23 -16.92 1.18
C ILE A 102 16.37 -16.81 0.16
N PRO A 103 16.18 -17.14 -1.13
CA PRO A 103 17.22 -16.96 -2.13
C PRO A 103 17.77 -15.52 -2.17
N GLY A 104 19.10 -15.38 -2.16
CA GLY A 104 19.76 -14.06 -2.10
C GLY A 104 19.42 -13.13 -3.27
N SER A 105 19.15 -13.67 -4.44
CA SER A 105 18.67 -12.91 -5.61
C SER A 105 17.28 -12.31 -5.39
N THR A 106 16.41 -13.01 -4.65
CA THR A 106 15.05 -12.55 -4.32
C THR A 106 15.11 -11.39 -3.34
N VAL A 107 15.86 -11.54 -2.24
CA VAL A 107 16.06 -10.45 -1.27
C VAL A 107 16.70 -9.24 -1.95
N ARG A 108 17.75 -9.45 -2.76
CA ARG A 108 18.37 -8.37 -3.54
C ARG A 108 17.36 -7.66 -4.44
N GLY A 109 16.48 -8.40 -5.10
CA GLY A 109 15.42 -7.84 -5.95
C GLY A 109 14.45 -6.95 -5.19
N TRP A 110 13.99 -7.38 -4.00
CA TRP A 110 13.11 -6.57 -3.15
C TRP A 110 13.80 -5.28 -2.71
N LEU A 111 15.02 -5.41 -2.20
CA LEU A 111 15.79 -4.26 -1.73
C LEU A 111 16.10 -3.27 -2.86
N ARG A 112 16.35 -3.75 -4.08
CA ARG A 112 16.55 -2.87 -5.23
C ARG A 112 15.29 -2.06 -5.57
N VAL A 113 14.12 -2.70 -5.55
CA VAL A 113 12.85 -2.05 -5.90
C VAL A 113 12.48 -0.99 -4.85
N GLU A 114 12.61 -1.31 -3.56
CA GLU A 114 12.34 -0.34 -2.49
C GLU A 114 13.35 0.81 -2.48
N ALA A 115 14.65 0.53 -2.68
CA ALA A 115 15.66 1.60 -2.74
C ALA A 115 15.34 2.61 -3.84
N ALA A 116 14.92 2.13 -5.01
CA ALA A 116 14.55 2.99 -6.14
C ALA A 116 13.27 3.81 -5.89
N ARG A 117 12.53 3.55 -4.80
CA ARG A 117 11.23 4.15 -4.48
C ARG A 117 11.17 4.77 -3.10
N ALA A 118 12.30 4.87 -2.40
CA ALA A 118 12.31 5.19 -0.98
C ALA A 118 11.60 6.52 -0.66
N ASP A 119 11.85 7.57 -1.44
CA ASP A 119 11.21 8.87 -1.26
C ASP A 119 9.69 8.81 -1.51
N ALA A 120 9.30 8.08 -2.55
CA ALA A 120 7.89 7.84 -2.88
C ALA A 120 7.17 7.07 -1.75
N VAL A 121 7.80 6.02 -1.22
CA VAL A 121 7.28 5.26 -0.08
C VAL A 121 7.15 6.16 1.13
N ARG A 122 8.23 6.87 1.49
CA ARG A 122 8.24 7.78 2.64
C ARG A 122 7.09 8.80 2.57
N SER A 123 6.99 9.53 1.46
CA SER A 123 5.95 10.55 1.26
C SER A 123 4.54 9.96 1.31
N TRP A 124 4.33 8.81 0.67
CA TRP A 124 3.04 8.12 0.68
C TRP A 124 2.59 7.74 2.09
N PHE A 125 3.46 7.10 2.87
CA PHE A 125 3.09 6.64 4.21
C PHE A 125 2.97 7.79 5.22
N LEU A 126 3.73 8.88 5.06
CA LEU A 126 3.50 10.09 5.84
C LEU A 126 2.14 10.71 5.51
N ALA A 127 1.75 10.76 4.24
CA ALA A 127 0.41 11.23 3.85
C ALA A 127 -0.69 10.34 4.45
N VAL A 128 -0.52 9.02 4.45
CA VAL A 128 -1.45 8.10 5.13
C VAL A 128 -1.53 8.39 6.63
N ALA A 129 -0.39 8.61 7.29
CA ALA A 129 -0.36 8.92 8.71
C ALA A 129 -1.14 10.21 9.03
N VAL A 130 -0.87 11.29 8.28
CA VAL A 130 -1.52 12.60 8.46
C VAL A 130 -3.02 12.55 8.16
N THR A 131 -3.41 11.89 7.06
CA THR A 131 -4.82 11.79 6.64
C THR A 131 -5.66 10.91 7.56
N THR A 132 -5.04 10.14 8.47
CA THR A 132 -5.76 9.35 9.48
C THR A 132 -6.46 10.22 10.53
N GLY A 133 -6.11 11.52 10.62
CA GLY A 133 -6.82 12.49 11.47
C GLY A 133 -6.53 12.35 12.96
N VAL A 134 -5.36 11.80 13.31
CA VAL A 134 -4.80 11.78 14.67
C VAL A 134 -3.53 12.61 14.64
N ASP A 135 -3.17 13.25 15.75
CA ASP A 135 -1.88 13.94 15.86
C ASP A 135 -0.73 12.94 15.66
N VAL A 136 0.03 13.13 14.57
CA VAL A 136 1.19 12.31 14.24
C VAL A 136 2.46 13.12 14.44
N ALA A 137 3.34 12.65 15.31
CA ALA A 137 4.71 13.13 15.33
C ALA A 137 5.43 12.64 14.06
N VAL A 138 5.66 13.54 13.10
CA VAL A 138 6.42 13.23 11.89
C VAL A 138 7.82 12.80 12.30
N PRO A 139 8.26 11.57 11.96
CA PRO A 139 9.59 11.11 12.32
C PRO A 139 10.66 12.02 11.72
N ARG A 140 11.68 12.34 12.52
CA ARG A 140 12.86 13.04 12.01
C ARG A 140 13.56 12.14 10.99
N THR A 141 14.04 12.74 9.92
CA THR A 141 14.89 12.05 8.94
C THR A 141 16.15 11.54 9.65
N THR A 142 16.50 10.31 9.35
CA THR A 142 17.72 9.63 9.79
C THR A 142 18.77 9.73 8.68
N GLU A 143 20.01 9.36 8.98
CA GLU A 143 21.07 9.24 7.95
C GLU A 143 20.85 8.03 7.02
N SER A 144 19.78 7.27 7.20
CA SER A 144 19.48 6.04 6.45
C SER A 144 18.15 6.17 5.71
N VAL A 145 18.23 6.18 4.38
CA VAL A 145 17.05 6.10 3.47
C VAL A 145 16.10 4.95 3.87
N TRP A 146 16.65 3.83 4.32
CA TRP A 146 15.88 2.68 4.79
C TRP A 146 15.24 2.90 6.17
N GLY A 147 15.94 3.60 7.07
CA GLY A 147 15.41 4.02 8.35
C GLY A 147 14.19 4.93 8.17
N ASP A 148 14.28 5.88 7.24
CA ASP A 148 13.21 6.84 6.94
C ASP A 148 11.97 6.17 6.35
N VAL A 149 12.15 5.23 5.43
CA VAL A 149 11.06 4.42 4.88
C VAL A 149 10.32 3.67 5.99
N LEU A 150 11.06 2.98 6.87
CA LEU A 150 10.44 2.25 7.98
C LEU A 150 9.75 3.19 8.96
N ALA A 151 10.38 4.32 9.27
CA ALA A 151 9.81 5.32 10.18
C ALA A 151 8.48 5.86 9.65
N ALA A 152 8.38 6.15 8.34
CA ALA A 152 7.13 6.60 7.72
C ALA A 152 6.01 5.54 7.81
N VAL A 153 6.32 4.28 7.51
CA VAL A 153 5.33 3.18 7.64
C VAL A 153 4.95 2.96 9.10
N HIS A 154 5.90 3.05 10.03
CA HIS A 154 5.63 2.94 11.46
C HIS A 154 4.78 4.11 11.98
N ALA A 155 4.95 5.32 11.45
CA ALA A 155 4.10 6.46 11.75
C ALA A 155 2.66 6.22 11.25
N ALA A 156 2.48 5.72 10.02
CA ALA A 156 1.17 5.33 9.51
C ALA A 156 0.51 4.24 10.36
N HIS A 157 1.29 3.22 10.74
CA HIS A 157 0.82 2.15 11.61
C HIS A 157 0.42 2.67 13.00
N GLY A 158 1.22 3.55 13.59
CA GLY A 158 0.91 4.22 14.86
C GLY A 158 -0.38 5.05 14.78
N ALA A 159 -0.54 5.84 13.72
CA ALA A 159 -1.73 6.65 13.51
C ALA A 159 -3.00 5.79 13.37
N ILE A 160 -2.94 4.73 12.56
CA ILE A 160 -4.07 3.80 12.36
C ILE A 160 -4.43 3.09 13.68
N THR A 161 -3.44 2.59 14.41
CA THR A 161 -3.68 1.90 15.69
C THR A 161 -4.21 2.84 16.76
N ALA A 162 -3.76 4.10 16.80
CA ALA A 162 -4.30 5.12 17.69
C ALA A 162 -5.76 5.48 17.35
N ARG A 163 -6.08 5.65 16.06
CA ARG A 163 -7.40 6.07 15.58
C ARG A 163 -8.51 5.05 15.84
N PHE A 164 -8.20 3.77 15.67
CA PHE A 164 -9.18 2.68 15.73
C PHE A 164 -9.07 1.84 17.02
N GLY A 165 -8.08 2.13 17.87
CA GLY A 165 -7.88 1.50 19.18
C GLY A 165 -7.48 0.01 19.13
N ARG A 166 -7.13 -0.56 20.30
CA ARG A 166 -6.98 -2.03 20.48
C ARG A 166 -8.31 -2.80 20.37
N SER A 167 -9.44 -2.09 20.26
CA SER A 167 -10.80 -2.64 20.18
C SER A 167 -11.19 -3.15 18.79
N ALA A 168 -10.30 -3.06 17.79
CA ALA A 168 -10.47 -3.85 16.58
C ALA A 168 -10.19 -5.33 16.93
N VAL A 169 -11.26 -6.14 16.94
CA VAL A 169 -11.31 -7.60 17.15
C VAL A 169 -10.61 -8.36 16.00
N LEU A 170 -9.42 -7.91 15.58
CA LEU A 170 -8.71 -8.33 14.37
C LEU A 170 -7.21 -8.51 14.60
N GLY A 171 -6.81 -9.03 15.76
CA GLY A 171 -5.38 -9.25 16.07
C GLY A 171 -4.55 -7.96 16.05
N ALA A 172 -3.25 -8.07 16.34
CA ALA A 172 -2.35 -6.93 16.21
C ALA A 172 -2.12 -6.64 14.72
N VAL A 173 -2.71 -5.55 14.20
CA VAL A 173 -2.35 -5.03 12.88
C VAL A 173 -0.84 -4.80 12.89
N THR A 174 -0.14 -5.32 11.88
CA THR A 174 1.32 -5.15 11.78
C THR A 174 1.69 -4.02 10.84
N ALA A 175 2.92 -3.50 10.98
CA ALA A 175 3.46 -2.53 10.02
C ALA A 175 3.50 -3.10 8.59
N ALA A 176 3.74 -4.40 8.42
CA ALA A 176 3.71 -5.05 7.12
C ALA A 176 2.29 -5.08 6.53
N GLN A 177 1.27 -5.35 7.34
CA GLN A 177 -0.14 -5.30 6.91
C GLN A 177 -0.57 -3.89 6.52
N VAL A 178 -0.16 -2.87 7.29
CA VAL A 178 -0.37 -1.46 6.91
C VAL A 178 0.31 -1.15 5.59
N ALA A 179 1.55 -1.62 5.40
CA ALA A 179 2.28 -1.43 4.15
C ALA A 179 1.55 -2.05 2.94
N VAL A 180 1.01 -3.26 3.11
CA VAL A 180 0.22 -3.94 2.08
C VAL A 180 -1.09 -3.19 1.82
N ALA A 181 -1.87 -2.86 2.85
CA ALA A 181 -3.16 -2.19 2.70
C ALA A 181 -3.03 -0.83 2.02
N ALA A 182 -2.14 0.03 2.52
CA ALA A 182 -1.93 1.37 2.00
C ALA A 182 -1.34 1.39 0.58
N SER A 183 -0.60 0.34 0.19
CA SER A 183 -0.09 0.20 -1.19
C SER A 183 -1.02 -0.59 -2.11
N ALA A 184 -2.21 -1.00 -1.65
CA ALA A 184 -3.08 -1.94 -2.33
C ALA A 184 -2.35 -3.22 -2.80
N GLY A 185 -1.40 -3.69 -1.99
CA GLY A 185 -0.54 -4.84 -2.25
C GLY A 185 0.55 -4.60 -3.30
N ARG A 186 0.79 -3.36 -3.73
CA ARG A 186 1.66 -3.05 -4.88
C ARG A 186 3.01 -2.45 -4.52
N LEU A 187 3.38 -2.38 -3.23
CA LEU A 187 4.65 -1.82 -2.75
C LEU A 187 5.86 -2.22 -3.62
N LEU A 188 6.00 -3.51 -3.92
CA LEU A 188 7.07 -4.07 -4.76
C LEU A 188 6.70 -4.33 -6.23
N SER A 189 5.48 -3.98 -6.66
CA SER A 189 4.99 -4.22 -8.03
C SER A 189 5.27 -3.04 -8.96
N PRO A 190 5.42 -3.26 -10.27
CA PRO A 190 5.45 -2.16 -11.25
C PRO A 190 4.19 -1.28 -11.16
N GLY A 191 4.35 0.03 -11.41
CA GLY A 191 3.24 0.99 -11.39
C GLY A 191 2.79 1.42 -10.00
N TRP A 192 3.65 1.34 -8.99
CA TRP A 192 3.43 1.90 -7.66
C TRP A 192 4.65 2.75 -7.25
N PRO A 193 4.47 3.92 -6.58
CA PRO A 193 3.18 4.52 -6.20
C PRO A 193 2.32 4.89 -7.41
N PRO A 194 0.99 4.95 -7.28
CA PRO A 194 0.17 5.52 -8.33
C PRO A 194 0.62 6.96 -8.55
N VAL A 195 0.81 7.35 -9.82
CA VAL A 195 0.94 8.78 -10.14
C VAL A 195 -0.37 9.41 -9.67
N PRO A 196 -0.35 10.48 -8.84
CA PRO A 196 -1.55 11.25 -8.58
C PRO A 196 -2.14 11.59 -9.95
N ALA A 197 -3.42 11.32 -10.18
CA ALA A 197 -4.07 11.89 -11.34
C ALA A 197 -3.80 13.39 -11.26
N SER A 198 -3.13 13.95 -12.27
CA SER A 198 -3.07 15.40 -12.40
C SER A 198 -4.53 15.84 -12.45
N ASP A 199 -4.98 16.57 -11.43
CA ASP A 199 -6.20 17.35 -11.59
C ASP A 199 -6.00 18.16 -12.87
N PRO A 200 -6.98 18.17 -13.80
CA PRO A 200 -6.92 19.14 -14.89
C PRO A 200 -6.82 20.50 -14.21
N ALA A 201 -5.70 21.20 -14.44
CA ALA A 201 -5.44 22.49 -13.86
C ALA A 201 -6.70 23.34 -13.98
N THR A 202 -7.20 23.85 -12.85
CA THR A 202 -8.25 24.85 -12.85
C THR A 202 -7.84 25.92 -13.87
N PRO A 203 -8.67 26.21 -14.89
CA PRO A 203 -8.33 27.25 -15.85
C PRO A 203 -8.05 28.54 -15.08
N VAL A 204 -6.84 29.07 -15.22
CA VAL A 204 -6.52 30.41 -14.74
C VAL A 204 -7.23 31.37 -15.69
N ASP A 205 -8.18 32.11 -15.15
CA ASP A 205 -8.95 33.12 -15.88
C ASP A 205 -7.98 34.19 -16.43
N PRO A 206 -7.93 34.45 -17.75
CA PRO A 206 -6.98 35.40 -18.34
C PRO A 206 -7.49 36.85 -18.24
N ALA A 207 -8.08 37.23 -17.10
CA ALA A 207 -8.66 38.55 -16.87
C ALA A 207 -8.02 39.26 -15.67
N ALA A 208 -6.69 39.31 -15.67
CA ALA A 208 -5.92 40.19 -14.79
C ALA A 208 -4.69 40.71 -15.53
N ASP A 209 -4.92 41.39 -16.66
CA ASP A 209 -3.95 42.34 -17.22
C ASP A 209 -4.73 43.39 -18.01
N ASN A 210 -5.20 44.41 -17.29
CA ASN A 210 -5.65 45.68 -17.86
C ASN A 210 -5.42 46.76 -16.79
N ASP A 211 -4.14 47.09 -16.57
CA ASP A 211 -3.76 48.40 -16.06
C ASP A 211 -3.05 49.14 -17.20
N ASP A 212 -3.81 50.01 -17.86
CA ASP A 212 -3.31 51.02 -18.78
C ASP A 212 -3.25 52.36 -18.04
N PRO A 213 -2.05 52.89 -17.71
CA PRO A 213 -1.93 54.27 -17.27
C PRO A 213 -1.61 55.16 -18.46
N SER A 214 -2.65 55.57 -19.20
CA SER A 214 -2.59 56.80 -19.97
C SER A 214 -2.65 58.00 -19.02
N SER A 215 -1.54 58.74 -18.88
CA SER A 215 -1.53 60.19 -19.19
C SER A 215 -0.21 60.86 -18.78
N SER A 216 0.49 61.41 -19.76
CA SER A 216 1.29 62.63 -19.63
C SER A 216 1.58 63.20 -21.03
N ARG A 217 0.74 64.15 -21.48
CA ARG A 217 1.15 65.49 -21.96
C ARG A 217 -0.03 66.28 -22.54
N VAL A 218 -0.05 67.55 -22.10
CA VAL A 218 -0.83 68.75 -22.50
C VAL A 218 -2.17 68.92 -21.80
#